data_AF-A0AAU5MB19-F1
#
_entry.id   AF-A0AAU5MB19-F1
#
_cell.length_a   1.000
_cell.length_b   1.000
_cell.length_c   1.000
_cell.angle_alpha   90.00
_cell.angle_beta   90.00
_cell.angle_gamma   90.00
#
_symmetry.space_group_name_H-M   'P 1'
#
loop_
_entity.id
_entity.type
_entity.pdbx_description
1 polymer ?
#
loop_
_entity_poly.entity_id
_entity_poly.type
_entity_poly.pdbx_seq_one_letter_code
_entity_poly.pdbx_strand_id
1 'polypeptide(L)'
;MTAAGDHSGKLVTVGAATSDVLRTGVYPAGAVRVSGSLEADPDVTGYGGWIGGYTVLGSSMYSTSYYLTLDGDVDRTRPTTYLVGGGWGDTTFFETTRFWDYPKLPNLIRQYQLRADGTLSRWDMQYNNGNSSVKWANKQSATGFSSVKTMALISQTLTYDTFLANTRGGALYTIRIPRTSPMKPIVKQVRTKTWQAFDALVAEKCGQYGTMLVGIDKDTRSAYAYAVGHANGTATVIQGLGKVPAAFADPVYFRRQIRQGDAQMLFGE
;
A
#
# COMPACT_ATOMS: atom_id res chain seq x y z
N MET A 1 -9.09 1.25 -7.31
CA MET A 1 -10.41 1.81 -6.91
C MET A 1 -10.82 2.83 -7.94
N THR A 2 -12.01 2.67 -8.51
CA THR A 2 -12.54 3.49 -9.61
C THR A 2 -13.05 4.84 -9.10
N ALA A 3 -13.27 5.80 -10.01
CA ALA A 3 -13.90 7.08 -9.66
C ALA A 3 -15.34 6.93 -9.15
N ALA A 4 -16.05 5.86 -9.55
CA ALA A 4 -17.40 5.55 -9.08
C ALA A 4 -17.42 4.93 -7.67
N GLY A 5 -16.25 4.68 -7.05
CA GLY A 5 -16.15 4.06 -5.73
C GLY A 5 -16.19 2.52 -5.78
N ASP A 6 -15.93 1.94 -6.95
CA ASP A 6 -15.85 0.49 -7.11
C ASP A 6 -14.45 -0.02 -6.76
N HIS A 7 -14.37 -1.27 -6.33
CA HIS A 7 -13.12 -1.97 -6.20
C HIS A 7 -12.86 -2.80 -7.46
N SER A 8 -11.92 -2.32 -8.27
CA SER A 8 -11.29 -3.01 -9.39
C SER A 8 -9.97 -3.65 -8.95
N GLY A 9 -9.72 -4.89 -9.37
CA GLY A 9 -8.45 -5.58 -9.15
C GLY A 9 -7.79 -5.94 -10.49
N LYS A 10 -6.45 -6.01 -10.49
CA LYS A 10 -5.68 -6.54 -11.62
C LYS A 10 -4.53 -7.39 -11.09
N LEU A 11 -4.44 -8.62 -11.56
CA LEU A 11 -3.25 -9.46 -11.41
C LEU A 11 -2.29 -9.13 -12.55
N VAL A 12 -1.12 -8.60 -12.21
CA VAL A 12 -0.07 -8.28 -13.18
C VAL A 12 1.04 -9.33 -13.09
N THR A 13 1.36 -9.93 -14.22
CA THR A 13 2.50 -10.85 -14.38
C THR A 13 3.41 -10.35 -15.51
N VAL A 14 4.51 -11.06 -15.79
CA VAL A 14 5.39 -10.70 -16.90
C VAL A 14 4.65 -10.83 -18.23
N GLY A 15 4.44 -9.71 -18.90
CA GLY A 15 3.80 -9.66 -20.22
C GLY A 15 2.28 -9.86 -20.22
N ALA A 16 1.61 -9.91 -19.06
CA ALA A 16 0.16 -10.08 -18.99
C ALA A 16 -0.47 -9.33 -17.80
N ALA A 17 -1.75 -9.01 -17.95
CA ALA A 17 -2.57 -8.47 -16.87
C ALA A 17 -4.00 -8.99 -17.00
N THR A 18 -4.51 -9.60 -15.94
CA THR A 18 -5.88 -10.10 -15.86
C THR A 18 -6.66 -9.24 -14.88
N SER A 19 -7.89 -8.85 -15.24
CA SER A 19 -8.73 -8.07 -14.33
C SER A 19 -9.55 -9.00 -13.44
N ASP A 20 -9.66 -8.65 -12.16
CA ASP A 20 -10.57 -9.30 -11.22
C ASP A 20 -12.02 -8.87 -11.50
N VAL A 21 -12.96 -9.59 -10.88
CA VAL A 21 -14.37 -9.19 -10.87
C VAL A 21 -14.52 -7.82 -10.22
N LEU A 22 -15.19 -6.90 -10.93
CA LEU A 22 -15.47 -5.56 -10.44
C LEU A 22 -16.48 -5.62 -9.28
N ARG A 23 -16.11 -5.07 -8.13
CA ARG A 23 -17.01 -4.95 -6.97
C ARG A 23 -17.60 -3.55 -6.95
N THR A 24 -18.88 -3.44 -7.31
CA THR A 24 -19.52 -2.14 -7.53
C THR A 24 -19.98 -1.49 -6.23
N GLY A 25 -19.93 -0.16 -6.18
CA GLY A 25 -20.51 0.66 -5.10
C GLY A 25 -20.00 0.31 -3.71
N VAL A 26 -18.70 0.01 -3.59
CA VAL A 26 -18.06 -0.29 -2.29
C VAL A 26 -17.94 0.97 -1.45
N TYR A 27 -17.65 2.10 -2.11
CA TYR A 27 -17.57 3.43 -1.52
C TYR A 27 -18.44 4.42 -2.30
N PRO A 28 -18.80 5.57 -1.71
CA PRO A 28 -19.40 6.66 -2.47
C PRO A 28 -18.47 7.14 -3.59
N ALA A 29 -19.05 7.49 -4.74
CA ALA A 29 -18.30 8.00 -5.89
C ALA A 29 -17.44 9.22 -5.51
N GLY A 30 -16.18 9.22 -5.96
CA GLY A 30 -15.21 10.29 -5.70
C GLY A 30 -14.73 10.43 -4.26
N ALA A 31 -15.22 9.62 -3.30
CA ALA A 31 -14.87 9.80 -1.89
C ALA A 31 -13.45 9.33 -1.54
N VAL A 32 -12.97 8.28 -2.22
CA VAL A 32 -11.65 7.69 -1.97
C VAL A 32 -10.55 8.62 -2.47
N ARG A 33 -9.68 9.06 -1.57
CA ARG A 33 -8.53 9.92 -1.90
C ARG A 33 -7.22 9.15 -2.00
N VAL A 34 -6.94 8.30 -1.02
CA VAL A 34 -5.76 7.42 -0.95
C VAL A 34 -6.17 6.16 -0.18
N SER A 35 -5.62 5.01 -0.54
CA SER A 35 -5.85 3.76 0.17
C SER A 35 -4.50 3.09 0.45
N GLY A 36 -4.42 2.37 1.57
CA GLY A 36 -3.28 1.52 1.87
C GLY A 36 -3.51 0.14 1.28
N SER A 37 -2.58 -0.78 1.53
CA SER A 37 -2.76 -2.17 1.13
C SER A 37 -4.02 -2.76 1.76
N LEU A 38 -4.87 -3.36 0.92
CA LEU A 38 -6.04 -4.10 1.37
C LEU A 38 -5.73 -5.59 1.41
N GLU A 39 -6.29 -6.24 2.41
CA GLU A 39 -6.22 -7.67 2.63
C GLU A 39 -7.46 -8.34 2.04
N ALA A 40 -7.29 -9.54 1.49
CA ALA A 40 -8.37 -10.40 1.08
C ALA A 40 -8.24 -11.77 1.76
N ASP A 41 -9.24 -12.12 2.55
CA ASP A 41 -9.40 -13.43 3.17
C ASP A 41 -10.46 -14.22 2.41
N PRO A 42 -10.09 -15.27 1.65
CA PRO A 42 -11.08 -16.10 0.96
C PRO A 42 -11.80 -17.10 1.88
N ASP A 43 -11.25 -17.43 3.05
CA ASP A 43 -11.72 -18.56 3.86
C ASP A 43 -12.57 -18.09 5.04
N VAL A 44 -13.64 -17.35 4.74
CA VAL A 44 -14.56 -16.83 5.76
C VAL A 44 -15.82 -17.69 5.79
N THR A 45 -16.02 -18.45 6.88
CA THR A 45 -17.19 -19.32 7.05
C THR A 45 -18.51 -18.59 6.79
N GLY A 46 -19.29 -19.07 5.83
CA GLY A 46 -20.58 -18.51 5.44
C GLY A 46 -20.53 -17.38 4.40
N TYR A 47 -19.35 -17.05 3.88
CA TYR A 47 -19.13 -15.97 2.91
C TYR A 47 -18.22 -16.45 1.76
N GLY A 48 -18.27 -15.75 0.63
CA GLY A 48 -17.31 -15.93 -0.48
C GLY A 48 -15.96 -15.25 -0.23
N GLY A 49 -15.79 -14.61 0.93
CA GLY A 49 -14.57 -13.96 1.37
C GLY A 49 -14.82 -12.63 2.08
N TRP A 50 -13.74 -12.03 2.56
CA TRP A 50 -13.69 -10.72 3.20
C TRP A 50 -12.55 -9.90 2.58
N ILE A 51 -12.80 -8.62 2.33
CA ILE A 51 -11.78 -7.68 1.86
C ILE A 51 -11.78 -6.50 2.82
N GLY A 52 -10.60 -6.10 3.31
CA GLY A 52 -10.53 -4.99 4.24
C GLY A 52 -9.15 -4.40 4.46
N GLY A 53 -9.13 -3.26 5.15
CA GLY A 53 -7.93 -2.46 5.42
C GLY A 53 -8.31 -1.05 5.82
N TYR A 54 -7.48 -0.08 5.45
CA TYR A 54 -7.70 1.32 5.79
C TYR A 54 -7.64 2.20 4.55
N THR A 55 -8.54 3.19 4.50
CA THR A 55 -8.67 4.10 3.36
C THR A 55 -8.97 5.51 3.85
N VAL A 56 -8.40 6.50 3.18
CA VAL A 56 -8.72 7.91 3.41
C VAL A 56 -9.90 8.29 2.51
N LEU A 57 -11.04 8.60 3.13
CA LEU A 57 -12.23 9.13 2.48
C LEU A 57 -12.36 10.61 2.82
N GLY A 58 -12.31 11.49 1.82
CA GLY A 58 -12.26 12.93 2.04
C GLY A 58 -11.05 13.35 2.90
N SER A 59 -11.30 13.84 4.12
CA SER A 59 -10.28 14.31 5.07
C SER A 59 -10.06 13.39 6.29
N SER A 60 -10.68 12.20 6.28
CA SER A 60 -10.68 11.27 7.40
C SER A 60 -10.25 9.88 6.97
N MET A 61 -9.60 9.16 7.88
CA MET A 61 -9.27 7.75 7.71
C MET A 61 -10.38 6.87 8.25
N TYR A 62 -10.72 5.84 7.47
CA TYR A 62 -11.68 4.81 7.83
C TYR A 62 -10.99 3.45 7.85
N SER A 63 -11.37 2.61 8.80
CA SER A 63 -11.26 1.16 8.67
C SER A 63 -12.36 0.74 7.70
N THR A 64 -12.00 0.08 6.62
CA THR A 64 -12.94 -0.28 5.57
C THR A 64 -12.90 -1.77 5.33
N SER A 65 -14.06 -2.41 5.26
CA SER A 65 -14.14 -3.82 4.92
C SER A 65 -15.50 -4.20 4.37
N TYR A 66 -15.56 -5.20 3.51
CA TYR A 66 -16.82 -5.78 3.05
C TYR A 66 -16.68 -7.28 2.90
N TYR A 67 -17.79 -7.98 3.10
CA TYR A 67 -17.90 -9.41 2.83
C TYR A 67 -18.40 -9.64 1.41
N LEU A 68 -18.04 -10.78 0.86
CA LEU A 68 -18.64 -11.31 -0.35
C LEU A 68 -19.72 -12.33 0.02
N THR A 69 -20.85 -12.33 -0.65
CA THR A 69 -21.82 -13.44 -0.62
C THR A 69 -21.17 -14.70 -1.21
N LEU A 70 -21.79 -15.87 -1.03
CA LEU A 70 -21.29 -17.11 -1.65
C LEU A 70 -21.30 -17.06 -3.19
N ASP A 71 -22.21 -16.27 -3.77
CA ASP A 71 -22.25 -15.98 -5.22
C ASP A 71 -21.16 -14.96 -5.64
N GLY A 72 -20.43 -14.41 -4.67
CA GLY A 72 -19.31 -13.52 -4.87
C GLY A 72 -19.69 -12.04 -4.93
N ASP A 73 -20.93 -11.63 -4.71
CA ASP A 73 -21.33 -10.21 -4.70
C ASP A 73 -20.98 -9.52 -3.39
N VAL A 74 -20.91 -8.19 -3.38
CA VAL A 74 -20.70 -7.44 -2.13
C VAL A 74 -21.93 -7.61 -1.23
N ASP A 75 -21.74 -8.12 -0.01
CA ASP A 75 -22.80 -8.19 1.00
C ASP A 75 -23.15 -6.77 1.50
N ARG A 76 -24.28 -6.25 1.02
CA ARG A 76 -24.78 -4.90 1.32
C ARG A 76 -25.53 -4.81 2.64
N THR A 77 -25.67 -5.90 3.40
CA THR A 77 -26.36 -5.88 4.69
C THR A 77 -25.51 -5.30 5.82
N ARG A 78 -24.21 -5.08 5.58
CA ARG A 78 -23.26 -4.59 6.57
C ARG A 78 -22.63 -3.25 6.15
N PRO A 79 -22.34 -2.35 7.12
CA PRO A 79 -21.54 -1.16 6.85
C PRO A 79 -20.16 -1.54 6.33
N THR A 80 -19.69 -0.83 5.30
CA THR A 80 -18.36 -1.09 4.72
C THR A 80 -17.25 -0.23 5.33
N THR A 81 -17.59 0.71 6.20
CA THR A 81 -16.66 1.73 6.71
C THR A 81 -16.92 2.10 8.17
N TYR A 82 -15.85 2.21 8.95
CA TYR A 82 -15.85 2.66 10.34
C TYR A 82 -14.82 3.79 10.51
N LEU A 83 -15.25 4.95 11.03
CA LEU A 83 -14.37 6.10 11.19
C LEU A 83 -13.27 5.80 12.20
N VAL A 84 -12.01 6.08 11.83
CA VAL A 84 -10.87 6.01 12.76
C VAL A 84 -10.50 7.40 13.28
N GLY A 85 -10.49 8.41 12.40
CA GLY A 85 -10.23 9.79 12.80
C GLY A 85 -9.98 10.75 11.64
N GLY A 86 -10.03 12.06 11.93
CA GLY A 86 -9.76 13.14 10.98
C GLY A 86 -8.27 13.50 10.87
N GLY A 87 -7.96 14.52 10.06
CA GLY A 87 -6.58 15.04 9.90
C GLY A 87 -5.78 14.42 8.76
N TRP A 88 -6.47 13.74 7.83
CA TRP A 88 -5.89 13.01 6.71
C TRP A 88 -6.07 13.71 5.35
N GLY A 89 -6.63 14.92 5.32
CA GLY A 89 -7.01 15.62 4.08
C GLY A 89 -5.84 16.02 3.16
N ASP A 90 -4.63 16.15 3.70
CA ASP A 90 -3.41 16.47 2.96
C ASP A 90 -2.53 15.24 2.68
N THR A 91 -3.08 14.04 2.85
CA THR A 91 -2.39 12.78 2.56
C THR A 91 -2.12 12.64 1.06
N THR A 92 -0.86 12.36 0.70
CA THR A 92 -0.44 12.04 -0.67
C THR A 92 -0.08 10.56 -0.83
N PHE A 93 0.31 9.89 0.26
CA PHE A 93 0.52 8.45 0.31
C PHE A 93 0.12 7.90 1.68
N PHE A 94 -0.47 6.71 1.70
CA PHE A 94 -0.86 5.99 2.91
C PHE A 94 -0.58 4.51 2.75
N GLU A 95 -0.07 3.87 3.81
CA GLU A 95 0.17 2.43 3.82
C GLU A 95 -0.01 1.84 5.23
N THR A 96 -0.54 0.62 5.29
CA THR A 96 -0.55 -0.21 6.49
C THR A 96 0.47 -1.33 6.36
N THR A 97 1.57 -1.23 7.11
CA THR A 97 2.59 -2.28 7.13
C THR A 97 2.28 -3.30 8.22
N ARG A 98 2.57 -4.57 7.96
CA ARG A 98 2.42 -5.64 8.93
C ARG A 98 3.71 -6.47 8.90
N PHE A 99 4.37 -6.61 10.04
CA PHE A 99 5.36 -7.65 10.24
C PHE A 99 4.67 -8.78 11.00
N TRP A 100 4.63 -9.95 10.36
CA TRP A 100 3.92 -11.12 10.84
C TRP A 100 4.75 -12.36 10.54
N ASP A 101 5.42 -12.89 11.57
CA ASP A 101 6.30 -14.08 11.48
C ASP A 101 5.69 -15.24 12.28
N TYR A 102 4.44 -15.59 12.01
CA TYR A 102 3.72 -16.62 12.78
C TYR A 102 4.46 -17.98 12.76
N PRO A 103 4.55 -18.69 13.90
CA PRO A 103 3.96 -18.40 15.22
C PRO A 103 4.80 -17.47 16.12
N LYS A 104 5.90 -16.92 15.61
CA LYS A 104 6.82 -16.08 16.39
C LYS A 104 6.24 -14.68 16.57
N LEU A 105 6.19 -14.26 17.82
CA LEU A 105 5.91 -12.88 18.21
C LEU A 105 7.21 -12.05 18.16
N PRO A 106 7.12 -10.72 17.96
CA PRO A 106 5.90 -9.92 17.93
C PRO A 106 5.30 -9.73 16.53
N ASN A 107 3.97 -9.64 16.48
CA ASN A 107 3.25 -9.14 15.31
C ASN A 107 3.12 -7.62 15.42
N LEU A 108 3.65 -6.89 14.43
CA LEU A 108 3.73 -5.43 14.48
C LEU A 108 2.98 -4.80 13.31
N ILE A 109 1.92 -4.05 13.61
CA ILE A 109 1.13 -3.33 12.61
C ILE A 109 1.34 -1.83 12.77
N ARG A 110 1.52 -1.14 11.65
CA ARG A 110 1.73 0.30 11.60
C ARG A 110 1.03 0.95 10.44
N GLN A 111 0.77 2.23 10.61
CA GLN A 111 0.27 3.10 9.57
C GLN A 111 1.26 4.19 9.25
N TYR A 112 1.48 4.42 7.97
CA TYR A 112 2.34 5.47 7.44
C TYR A 112 1.51 6.47 6.66
N GLN A 113 1.77 7.75 6.88
CA GLN A 113 1.18 8.85 6.13
C GLN A 113 2.30 9.72 5.59
N LEU A 114 2.33 9.94 4.27
CA LEU A 114 3.05 11.07 3.69
C LEU A 114 2.05 12.20 3.46
N ARG A 115 2.37 13.37 4.00
CA ARG A 115 1.59 14.60 3.81
C ARG A 115 2.15 15.42 2.65
N ALA A 116 1.33 16.31 2.09
CA ALA A 116 1.71 17.17 0.97
C ALA A 116 2.90 18.10 1.28
N ASP A 117 3.12 18.45 2.55
CA ASP A 117 4.26 19.25 3.02
C ASP A 117 5.58 18.46 3.10
N GLY A 118 5.55 17.14 2.87
CA GLY A 118 6.72 16.27 2.99
C GLY A 118 6.98 15.76 4.41
N THR A 119 6.00 15.85 5.31
CA THR A 119 6.04 15.20 6.62
C THR A 119 5.60 13.74 6.49
N LEU A 120 6.50 12.81 6.85
CA LEU A 120 6.22 11.39 6.94
C LEU A 120 5.93 11.02 8.39
N SER A 121 4.69 10.63 8.68
CA SER A 121 4.23 10.20 10.00
C SER A 121 4.05 8.69 10.07
N ARG A 122 4.26 8.13 11.27
CA ARG A 122 4.03 6.72 11.60
C ARG A 122 3.24 6.60 12.90
N TRP A 123 2.28 5.68 12.94
CA TRP A 123 1.59 5.24 14.16
C TRP A 123 1.78 3.75 14.38
N ASP A 124 1.85 3.34 15.63
CA ASP A 124 1.89 1.94 16.04
C ASP A 124 0.50 1.49 16.47
N MET A 125 0.11 0.29 16.06
CA MET A 125 -1.13 -0.34 16.50
C MET A 125 -0.96 -0.83 17.95
N GLN A 126 -1.90 -0.48 18.81
CA GLN A 126 -2.00 -1.01 20.18
C GLN A 126 -3.36 -1.66 20.38
N TYR A 127 -3.37 -2.87 20.95
CA TYR A 127 -4.58 -3.50 21.44
C TYR A 127 -4.96 -2.89 22.79
N ASN A 128 -6.21 -2.46 22.95
CA ASN A 128 -6.71 -1.95 24.22
C ASN A 128 -7.16 -3.13 25.12
N ASN A 129 -6.54 -3.30 26.29
CA ASN A 129 -6.72 -4.45 27.20
C ASN A 129 -8.10 -4.51 27.91
N GLY A 130 -9.08 -3.68 27.55
CA GLY A 130 -10.38 -3.62 28.24
C GLY A 130 -11.62 -3.91 27.39
N ASN A 131 -11.52 -3.88 26.06
CA ASN A 131 -12.55 -4.27 25.08
C ASN A 131 -12.03 -3.88 23.69
N SER A 132 -11.22 -4.77 23.10
CA SER A 132 -10.84 -4.99 21.69
C SER A 132 -10.80 -3.87 20.64
N SER A 133 -10.89 -2.58 21.00
CA SER A 133 -10.77 -1.49 20.04
C SER A 133 -9.30 -1.23 19.74
N VAL A 134 -8.97 -1.27 18.45
CA VAL A 134 -7.63 -0.94 17.94
C VAL A 134 -7.37 0.55 18.20
N LYS A 135 -6.27 0.86 18.91
CA LYS A 135 -5.80 2.23 19.11
C LYS A 135 -4.54 2.48 18.28
N TRP A 136 -4.55 3.56 17.50
CA TRP A 136 -3.35 4.06 16.82
C TRP A 136 -2.66 5.08 17.72
N ALA A 137 -1.46 4.74 18.18
CA ALA A 137 -0.72 5.52 19.16
C ALA A 137 0.74 5.74 18.73
N ASN A 138 1.53 6.36 19.62
CA ASN A 138 2.95 6.60 19.43
C ASN A 138 3.28 7.27 18.09
N LYS A 139 2.52 8.32 17.74
CA LYS A 139 2.79 9.09 16.52
C LYS A 139 4.24 9.58 16.53
N GLN A 140 4.98 9.24 15.49
CA GLN A 140 6.31 9.76 15.22
C GLN A 140 6.31 10.42 13.84
N SER A 141 7.22 11.35 13.58
CA SER A 141 7.29 12.04 12.30
C SER A 141 8.70 12.45 11.93
N ALA A 142 8.96 12.49 10.62
CA ALA A 142 10.19 13.01 10.03
C ALA A 142 9.83 13.92 8.84
N THR A 143 10.52 15.05 8.71
CA THR A 143 10.33 16.00 7.61
C THR A 143 11.40 15.82 6.52
N GLY A 144 11.29 16.57 5.42
CA GLY A 144 12.27 16.55 4.33
C GLY A 144 11.89 15.67 3.12
N PHE A 145 10.65 15.17 3.07
CA PHE A 145 10.15 14.33 1.98
C PHE A 145 9.26 15.10 0.98
N SER A 146 9.34 16.43 0.92
CA SER A 146 8.45 17.26 0.09
C SER A 146 8.64 17.01 -1.41
N SER A 147 9.80 16.47 -1.82
CA SER A 147 10.07 16.09 -3.20
C SER A 147 9.45 14.75 -3.61
N VAL A 148 9.07 13.90 -2.66
CA VAL A 148 8.50 12.56 -2.90
C VAL A 148 7.14 12.69 -3.57
N LYS A 149 6.98 12.03 -4.73
CA LYS A 149 5.75 12.02 -5.51
C LYS A 149 4.84 10.88 -5.07
N THR A 150 5.36 9.66 -5.00
CA THR A 150 4.68 8.47 -4.48
C THR A 150 5.70 7.46 -3.94
N MET A 151 5.21 6.41 -3.28
CA MET A 151 6.04 5.38 -2.65
C MET A 151 5.40 4.00 -2.80
N ALA A 152 6.18 2.95 -2.64
CA ALA A 152 5.71 1.57 -2.49
C ALA A 152 6.50 0.87 -1.38
N LEU A 153 5.82 0.09 -0.54
CA LEU A 153 6.47 -0.73 0.48
C LEU A 153 7.23 -1.88 -0.21
N ILE A 154 8.49 -2.10 0.15
CA ILE A 154 9.34 -3.15 -0.43
C ILE A 154 9.97 -4.07 0.62
N SER A 155 10.02 -3.67 1.89
CA SER A 155 10.49 -4.52 2.99
C SER A 155 9.68 -4.33 4.26
N GLN A 156 9.37 -5.44 4.93
CA GLN A 156 8.68 -5.49 6.21
C GLN A 156 9.49 -6.40 7.14
N THR A 157 10.25 -5.81 8.06
CA THR A 157 11.09 -6.57 9.00
C THR A 157 10.74 -6.25 10.43
N LEU A 158 11.29 -7.01 11.38
CA LEU A 158 11.14 -6.76 12.81
C LEU A 158 11.72 -5.40 13.23
N THR A 159 12.76 -4.90 12.55
CA THR A 159 13.53 -3.72 12.98
C THR A 159 13.37 -2.51 12.08
N TYR A 160 12.84 -2.67 10.87
CA TYR A 160 12.50 -1.57 9.96
C TYR A 160 11.44 -1.93 8.92
N ASP A 161 10.85 -0.91 8.32
CA ASP A 161 10.09 -0.99 7.07
C ASP A 161 10.83 -0.16 6.00
N THR A 162 10.82 -0.61 4.75
CA THR A 162 11.47 0.13 3.65
C THR A 162 10.49 0.42 2.54
N PHE A 163 10.49 1.68 2.10
CA PHE A 163 9.76 2.13 0.94
C PHE A 163 10.71 2.43 -0.21
N LEU A 164 10.28 2.12 -1.44
CA LEU A 164 10.85 2.68 -2.66
C LEU A 164 10.05 3.91 -3.06
N ALA A 165 10.70 5.05 -3.27
CA ALA A 165 10.06 6.34 -3.44
C ALA A 165 10.62 7.08 -4.67
N ASN A 166 9.74 7.51 -5.57
CA ASN A 166 10.12 8.41 -6.65
C ASN A 166 9.92 9.87 -6.26
N THR A 167 10.70 10.77 -6.87
CA THR A 167 10.55 12.21 -6.68
C THR A 167 9.92 12.87 -7.89
N ARG A 168 9.35 14.06 -7.71
CA ARG A 168 8.87 14.91 -8.82
C ARG A 168 9.99 15.27 -9.81
N GLY A 169 11.25 15.31 -9.33
CA GLY A 169 12.44 15.51 -10.17
C GLY A 169 12.94 14.24 -10.88
N GLY A 170 12.32 13.08 -10.63
CA GLY A 170 12.57 11.84 -11.35
C GLY A 170 13.59 10.89 -10.75
N ALA A 171 14.16 11.21 -9.60
CA ALA A 171 15.03 10.30 -8.87
C ALA A 171 14.22 9.20 -8.18
N LEU A 172 14.88 8.09 -7.86
CA LEU A 172 14.34 6.95 -7.11
C LEU A 172 15.22 6.70 -5.89
N TYR A 173 14.60 6.54 -4.72
CA TYR A 173 15.28 6.32 -3.43
C TYR A 173 14.67 5.14 -2.68
N THR A 174 15.45 4.49 -1.83
CA THR A 174 14.88 3.77 -0.68
C THR A 174 14.77 4.71 0.51
N ILE A 175 13.72 4.52 1.30
CA ILE A 175 13.47 5.18 2.58
C ILE A 175 13.27 4.06 3.61
N ARG A 176 14.34 3.71 4.32
CA ARG A 176 14.31 2.74 5.42
C ARG A 176 13.93 3.44 6.70
N ILE A 177 12.83 3.02 7.32
CA ILE A 177 12.28 3.62 8.53
C ILE A 177 12.47 2.64 9.68
N PRO A 178 13.30 2.96 10.69
CA PRO A 178 13.48 2.07 11.83
C PRO A 178 12.16 1.91 12.61
N ARG A 179 12.00 0.73 13.22
CA ARG A 179 10.88 0.42 14.11
C ARG A 179 11.04 1.05 15.50
N THR A 180 12.22 1.53 15.85
CA THR A 180 12.48 2.18 17.13
C THR A 180 11.94 3.61 17.17
N SER A 181 11.98 4.19 18.38
CA SER A 181 11.87 5.63 18.62
C SER A 181 13.25 6.14 19.04
N PRO A 182 13.73 7.29 18.52
CA PRO A 182 13.06 8.17 17.56
C PRO A 182 12.98 7.59 16.14
N MET A 183 11.98 8.02 15.37
CA MET A 183 11.87 7.69 13.95
C MET A 183 12.90 8.49 13.14
N LYS A 184 14.04 7.86 12.83
CA LYS A 184 15.11 8.45 11.99
C LYS A 184 15.25 7.67 10.67
N PRO A 185 14.57 8.10 9.58
CA PRO A 185 14.68 7.43 8.29
C PRO A 185 16.11 7.49 7.72
N ILE A 186 16.49 6.43 7.01
CA ILE A 186 17.73 6.34 6.24
C ILE A 186 17.34 6.33 4.76
N VAL A 187 17.85 7.30 4.02
CA VAL A 187 17.52 7.47 2.59
C VAL A 187 18.73 7.11 1.75
N LYS A 188 18.57 6.23 0.76
CA LYS A 188 19.63 5.88 -0.20
C LYS A 188 19.15 6.08 -1.62
N GLN A 189 19.98 6.69 -2.45
CA GLN A 189 19.68 6.89 -3.86
C GLN A 189 19.81 5.59 -4.63
N VAL A 190 18.80 5.27 -5.44
CA VAL A 190 18.75 4.09 -6.31
C VAL A 190 18.94 4.47 -7.78
N ARG A 191 18.26 5.52 -8.24
CA ARG A 191 18.43 6.12 -9.57
C ARG A 191 18.37 7.64 -9.49
N THR A 192 19.03 8.31 -10.42
CA THR A 192 19.09 9.78 -10.47
C THR A 192 17.93 10.42 -11.22
N LYS A 193 17.37 9.74 -12.22
CA LYS A 193 16.34 10.26 -13.13
C LYS A 193 15.44 9.12 -13.66
N THR A 194 14.45 9.50 -14.47
CA THR A 194 13.51 8.67 -15.25
C THR A 194 12.30 8.07 -14.50
N TRP A 195 12.09 8.43 -13.24
CA TRP A 195 10.97 7.91 -12.44
C TRP A 195 9.83 8.91 -12.23
N GLN A 196 9.93 10.13 -12.79
CA GLN A 196 8.98 11.22 -12.54
C GLN A 196 7.59 10.98 -13.13
N ALA A 197 7.50 10.15 -14.18
CA ALA A 197 6.25 9.88 -14.89
C ALA A 197 5.25 9.10 -14.01
N PHE A 198 5.72 8.30 -13.05
CA PHE A 198 4.83 7.47 -12.23
C PHE A 198 4.16 8.27 -11.11
N ASP A 199 2.83 8.22 -11.07
CA ASP A 199 1.99 8.81 -10.03
C ASP A 199 1.63 7.80 -8.93
N ALA A 200 1.76 6.51 -9.23
CA ALA A 200 1.62 5.43 -8.25
C ALA A 200 2.69 4.37 -8.47
N LEU A 201 3.16 3.81 -7.37
CA LEU A 201 4.01 2.63 -7.34
C LEU A 201 3.28 1.55 -6.53
N VAL A 202 3.21 0.34 -7.06
CA VAL A 202 2.68 -0.84 -6.35
C VAL A 202 3.73 -1.92 -6.40
N ALA A 203 4.02 -2.53 -5.26
CA ALA A 203 5.06 -3.54 -5.13
C ALA A 203 4.51 -4.84 -4.53
N GLU A 204 5.04 -5.96 -4.98
CA GLU A 204 4.76 -7.29 -4.46
C GLU A 204 6.06 -8.10 -4.42
N LYS A 205 6.15 -9.10 -3.55
CA LYS A 205 7.31 -9.99 -3.49
C LYS A 205 7.46 -10.75 -4.81
N CYS A 206 8.69 -10.83 -5.31
CA CYS A 206 9.04 -11.61 -6.48
C CYS A 206 10.32 -12.40 -6.20
N GLY A 207 10.19 -13.70 -5.94
CA GLY A 207 11.30 -14.55 -5.53
C GLY A 207 11.77 -14.29 -4.09
N GLN A 208 12.98 -14.74 -3.76
CA GLN A 208 13.49 -14.70 -2.38
C GLN A 208 13.87 -13.29 -1.90
N TYR A 209 14.51 -12.50 -2.77
CA TYR A 209 15.06 -11.17 -2.46
C TYR A 209 14.61 -10.08 -3.44
N GLY A 210 13.61 -10.38 -4.27
CA GLY A 210 13.15 -9.50 -5.33
C GLY A 210 11.78 -8.91 -5.06
N THR A 211 11.50 -7.82 -5.75
CA THR A 211 10.23 -7.10 -5.75
C THR A 211 9.76 -6.95 -7.19
N MET A 212 8.53 -7.37 -7.48
CA MET A 212 7.82 -6.95 -8.67
C MET A 212 7.25 -5.57 -8.40
N LEU A 213 7.68 -4.58 -9.17
CA LEU A 213 7.22 -3.20 -9.06
C LEU A 213 6.43 -2.83 -10.31
N VAL A 214 5.26 -2.23 -10.11
CA VAL A 214 4.46 -1.63 -11.17
C VAL A 214 4.45 -0.12 -10.96
N GLY A 215 5.02 0.61 -11.91
CA GLY A 215 4.92 2.06 -11.99
C GLY A 215 3.78 2.47 -12.90
N ILE A 216 2.86 3.28 -12.38
CA ILE A 216 1.63 3.68 -13.07
C ILE A 216 1.69 5.18 -13.37
N ASP A 217 1.57 5.51 -14.64
CA ASP A 217 1.45 6.87 -15.16
C ASP A 217 -0.03 7.16 -15.43
N LYS A 218 -0.61 8.06 -14.64
CA LYS A 218 -2.03 8.40 -14.71
C LYS A 218 -2.35 9.30 -15.89
N ASP A 219 -1.39 10.08 -16.38
CA ASP A 219 -1.57 10.97 -17.52
C ASP A 219 -1.76 10.14 -18.81
N THR A 220 -0.94 9.11 -18.99
CA THR A 220 -1.02 8.20 -20.15
C THR A 220 -1.90 6.97 -19.91
N ARG A 221 -2.42 6.80 -18.69
CA ARG A 221 -3.21 5.63 -18.24
C ARG A 221 -2.50 4.31 -18.49
N SER A 222 -1.18 4.32 -18.39
CA SER A 222 -0.32 3.17 -18.68
C SER A 222 0.47 2.75 -17.44
N ALA A 223 0.93 1.52 -17.45
CA ALA A 223 1.82 1.02 -16.41
C ALA A 223 2.99 0.24 -16.99
N TYR A 224 4.09 0.22 -16.25
CA TYR A 224 5.31 -0.48 -16.60
C TYR A 224 5.74 -1.35 -15.45
N ALA A 225 6.12 -2.59 -15.76
CA ALA A 225 6.56 -3.57 -14.80
C ALA A 225 8.09 -3.60 -14.71
N TYR A 226 8.59 -3.85 -13.50
CA TYR A 226 10.01 -3.95 -13.20
C TYR A 226 10.27 -5.10 -12.23
N ALA A 227 11.32 -5.87 -12.49
CA ALA A 227 11.92 -6.72 -11.48
C ALA A 227 13.01 -5.92 -10.76
N VAL A 228 12.80 -5.65 -9.48
CA VAL A 228 13.74 -4.94 -8.61
C VAL A 228 14.41 -5.96 -7.71
N GLY A 229 15.73 -6.06 -7.78
CA GLY A 229 16.51 -6.90 -6.88
C GLY A 229 16.60 -6.31 -5.47
N HIS A 230 17.42 -6.94 -4.62
CA HIS A 230 17.72 -6.41 -3.30
C HIS A 230 18.28 -4.98 -3.40
N ALA A 231 17.62 -4.04 -2.73
CA ALA A 231 17.93 -2.64 -2.84
C ALA A 231 19.19 -2.28 -2.05
N ASN A 232 20.23 -1.87 -2.77
CA ASN A 232 21.54 -1.52 -2.25
C ASN A 232 22.05 -0.21 -2.86
N GLY A 233 21.26 0.85 -2.73
CA GLY A 233 21.56 2.15 -3.31
C GLY A 233 21.68 2.07 -4.84
N THR A 234 22.72 2.68 -5.42
CA THR A 234 22.93 2.72 -6.87
C THR A 234 23.23 1.35 -7.47
N ALA A 235 23.70 0.38 -6.67
CA ALA A 235 23.93 -1.00 -7.08
C ALA A 235 22.65 -1.85 -7.18
N THR A 236 21.48 -1.29 -6.82
CA THR A 236 20.20 -1.99 -6.96
C THR A 236 19.96 -2.35 -8.43
N VAL A 237 19.79 -3.63 -8.71
CA VAL A 237 19.40 -4.12 -10.04
C VAL A 237 17.92 -3.79 -10.26
N ILE A 238 17.61 -3.14 -11.38
CA ILE A 238 16.25 -2.89 -11.83
C ILE A 238 16.16 -3.29 -13.29
N GLN A 239 15.43 -4.35 -13.57
CA GLN A 239 15.16 -4.83 -14.92
C GLN A 239 13.77 -4.37 -15.34
N GLY A 240 13.69 -3.61 -16.44
CA GLY A 240 12.41 -3.28 -17.07
C GLY A 240 11.82 -4.53 -17.73
N LEU A 241 10.58 -4.85 -17.39
CA LEU A 241 9.80 -5.95 -17.96
C LEU A 241 8.84 -5.47 -19.06
N GLY A 242 8.82 -4.17 -19.32
CA GLY A 242 8.03 -3.55 -20.37
C GLY A 242 6.70 -3.00 -19.88
N LYS A 243 5.92 -2.52 -20.85
CA LYS A 243 4.58 -1.99 -20.63
C LYS A 243 3.62 -3.12 -20.27
N VAL A 244 2.83 -2.93 -19.22
CA VAL A 244 1.76 -3.86 -18.84
C VAL A 244 0.62 -3.75 -19.87
N PRO A 245 0.14 -4.86 -20.47
CA PRO A 245 -0.87 -4.82 -21.52
C PRO A 245 -2.29 -4.64 -20.94
N ALA A 246 -2.51 -3.55 -20.21
CA ALA A 246 -3.80 -3.15 -19.66
C ALA A 246 -3.88 -1.62 -19.52
N ALA A 247 -5.11 -1.10 -19.44
CA ALA A 247 -5.36 0.29 -19.11
C ALA A 247 -5.41 0.50 -17.58
N PHE A 248 -4.83 1.61 -17.13
CA PHE A 248 -4.77 2.04 -15.74
C PHE A 248 -5.39 3.43 -15.62
N ALA A 249 -6.73 3.49 -15.67
CA ALA A 249 -7.50 4.74 -15.64
C ALA A 249 -8.04 5.11 -14.24
N ASP A 250 -7.81 4.26 -13.24
CA ASP A 250 -8.34 4.45 -11.89
C ASP A 250 -7.60 5.57 -11.14
N PRO A 251 -8.30 6.35 -10.30
CA PRO A 251 -7.67 7.43 -9.54
C PRO A 251 -6.78 6.92 -8.39
N VAL A 252 -7.06 5.74 -7.84
CA VAL A 252 -6.40 5.22 -6.63
C VAL A 252 -5.94 3.78 -6.83
N TYR A 253 -4.65 3.56 -6.58
CA TYR A 253 -3.96 2.27 -6.67
C TYR A 253 -3.32 1.91 -5.34
N PHE A 254 -3.35 0.62 -5.02
CA PHE A 254 -2.77 0.04 -3.81
C PHE A 254 -2.53 -1.45 -4.08
N ARG A 255 -1.73 -2.08 -3.21
CA ARG A 255 -1.51 -3.53 -3.25
C ARG A 255 -2.70 -4.24 -2.62
N ARG A 256 -3.16 -5.31 -3.26
CA ARG A 256 -4.06 -6.30 -2.64
C ARG A 256 -3.21 -7.49 -2.21
N GLN A 257 -3.25 -7.85 -0.93
CA GLN A 257 -2.55 -9.00 -0.37
C GLN A 257 -3.56 -10.04 0.12
N ILE A 258 -3.17 -11.31 0.17
CA ILE A 258 -3.96 -12.36 0.84
C ILE A 258 -3.95 -12.13 2.36
N ARG A 259 -4.77 -12.88 3.09
CA ARG A 259 -4.89 -12.76 4.54
C ARG A 259 -3.56 -12.77 5.29
N GLN A 260 -3.55 -12.11 6.44
CA GLN A 260 -2.41 -12.09 7.36
C GLN A 260 -1.98 -13.51 7.73
N GLY A 261 -0.67 -13.74 7.77
CA GLY A 261 -0.09 -15.08 7.97
C GLY A 261 0.21 -15.82 6.67
N ASP A 262 -0.66 -15.71 5.67
CA ASP A 262 -0.45 -16.34 4.35
C ASP A 262 0.28 -15.41 3.38
N ALA A 263 0.11 -14.09 3.56
CA ALA A 263 0.80 -13.09 2.76
C ALA A 263 2.32 -13.16 3.01
N GLN A 264 3.08 -13.37 1.94
CA GLN A 264 4.53 -13.35 2.04
C GLN A 264 5.03 -11.97 2.46
N MET A 265 5.89 -11.95 3.49
CA MET A 265 6.56 -10.72 3.92
C MET A 265 7.45 -10.20 2.80
N LEU A 266 7.31 -8.91 2.52
CA LEU A 266 8.17 -8.20 1.57
C LEU A 266 9.60 -8.12 2.12
N PHE A 267 10.59 -8.39 1.27
CA PHE A 267 12.00 -8.41 1.65
C PHE A 267 12.90 -7.97 0.48
N GLY A 268 12.76 -6.70 0.10
CA GLY A 268 13.44 -6.09 -1.05
C GLY A 268 14.63 -5.20 -0.70
N GLU A 269 15.07 -5.12 0.56
CA GLU A 269 16.20 -4.30 1.07
C GLU A 269 16.83 -4.94 2.32
#